data_AF-A0A090N7J7-F1
#
_entry.id   AF-A0A090N7J7-F1
#
_cell.length_a   1.000
_cell.length_b   1.000
_cell.length_c   1.000
_cell.angle_alpha   90.00
_cell.angle_beta   90.00
_cell.angle_gamma   90.00
#
_symmetry.space_group_name_H-M   'P 1'
#
loop_
_entity.id
_entity.type
_entity.pdbx_description
1 polymer ?
#
loop_
_entity_poly.entity_id
_entity_poly.type
_entity_poly.pdbx_seq_one_letter_code
_entity_poly.pdbx_strand_id
1 'polypeptide(L)'
;MSNTTLTASIVAKASLAILENELTMASAVYRGYEDEFDKKVNGYEVGDTITIRKPTDFTVRNTITASPQDVTEAKTSLSVNQIAGVDFKFTSQQLTLNIGQLSERVIRPAMIQIANQIDVSVMSLFKDIPQWVGTPGTVLSTFAGFAKGTTNLDQRSVPQNDRSMVLAPADYWALAGNQTTLFQPQIGQNAYRNGKVGKVGGVENMMSQNAPVFTVGPLGGTPAVNGAAQNTTYDTTGANTQTLITDGWTAAAAARVVAGDVFTIAGVYDVNPVTKATLPFLKQFVSRQTVRRMVWAT
;
A
#
# COMPACT_ATOMS: atom_id res chain seq x y z
N MET A 1 13.74 -12.45 -43.63
CA MET A 1 13.14 -12.94 -42.37
C MET A 1 13.28 -11.89 -41.27
N SER A 2 12.51 -10.79 -41.32
CA SER A 2 12.50 -9.75 -40.25
C SER A 2 11.10 -9.43 -39.71
N ASN A 3 10.03 -10.05 -40.25
CA ASN A 3 8.67 -9.66 -39.91
C ASN A 3 8.15 -10.21 -38.58
N THR A 4 8.73 -11.27 -38.01
CA THR A 4 8.24 -11.87 -36.75
C THR A 4 8.63 -11.07 -35.51
N THR A 5 9.79 -10.43 -35.48
CA THR A 5 10.21 -9.55 -34.37
C THR A 5 9.52 -8.19 -34.44
N LEU A 6 9.32 -7.66 -35.65
CA LEU A 6 8.57 -6.42 -35.87
C LEU A 6 7.10 -6.57 -35.45
N THR A 7 6.42 -7.68 -35.76
CA THR A 7 5.03 -7.91 -35.30
C THR A 7 4.94 -8.09 -33.78
N ALA A 8 5.88 -8.82 -33.17
CA ALA A 8 5.92 -8.97 -31.71
C ALA A 8 6.10 -7.61 -31.00
N SER A 9 6.94 -6.73 -31.54
CA SER A 9 7.16 -5.39 -30.97
C SER A 9 5.93 -4.48 -31.05
N ILE A 10 5.17 -4.56 -32.15
CA ILE A 10 3.93 -3.78 -32.33
C ILE A 10 2.85 -4.28 -31.37
N VAL A 11 2.72 -5.61 -31.25
CA VAL A 11 1.81 -6.24 -30.28
C VAL A 11 2.18 -5.83 -28.85
N ALA A 12 3.45 -5.89 -28.47
CA ALA A 12 3.91 -5.50 -27.13
C ALA A 12 3.59 -4.03 -26.81
N LYS A 13 3.79 -3.11 -27.77
CA LYS A 13 3.45 -1.69 -27.59
C LYS A 13 1.93 -1.47 -27.43
N ALA A 14 1.12 -2.16 -28.22
CA ALA A 14 -0.34 -2.09 -28.10
C ALA A 14 -0.82 -2.68 -26.77
N SER A 15 -0.24 -3.80 -26.34
CA SER A 15 -0.49 -4.42 -25.04
C SER A 15 -0.16 -3.50 -23.88
N LEU A 16 0.98 -2.79 -23.95
CA LEU A 16 1.41 -1.86 -22.90
C LEU A 16 0.46 -0.68 -22.75
N ALA A 17 0.03 -0.08 -23.88
CA ALA A 17 -0.93 1.02 -23.84
C ALA A 17 -2.29 0.60 -23.23
N ILE A 18 -2.72 -0.64 -23.47
CA ILE A 18 -3.92 -1.19 -22.85
C ILE A 18 -3.68 -1.41 -21.35
N LEU A 19 -2.54 -1.99 -20.98
CA LEU A 19 -2.19 -2.25 -19.59
C LEU A 19 -2.21 -0.95 -18.76
N GLU A 20 -1.53 0.09 -19.22
CA GLU A 20 -1.44 1.38 -18.51
C GLU A 20 -2.81 2.03 -18.28
N ASN A 21 -3.75 1.86 -19.20
CA ASN A 21 -5.09 2.44 -19.08
C ASN A 21 -5.97 1.70 -18.06
N GLU A 22 -5.74 0.40 -17.87
CA GLU A 22 -6.52 -0.44 -16.97
C GLU A 22 -5.99 -0.46 -15.52
N LEU A 23 -4.79 0.10 -15.26
CA LEU A 23 -4.20 0.17 -13.93
C LEU A 23 -4.79 1.30 -13.09
N THR A 24 -5.39 0.96 -11.95
CA THR A 24 -6.03 1.93 -11.03
C THR A 24 -5.13 2.32 -9.87
N MET A 25 -4.63 1.35 -9.10
CA MET A 25 -3.80 1.62 -7.93
C MET A 25 -2.33 1.65 -8.30
N ALA A 26 -1.89 0.78 -9.21
CA ALA A 26 -0.51 0.76 -9.67
C ALA A 26 -0.11 2.05 -10.41
N SER A 27 -1.06 2.83 -10.93
CA SER A 27 -0.79 4.14 -11.52
C SER A 27 -0.56 5.25 -10.49
N ALA A 28 -1.09 5.10 -9.28
CA ALA A 28 -0.96 6.08 -8.19
C ALA A 28 0.26 5.87 -7.28
N VAL A 29 0.99 4.76 -7.43
CA VAL A 29 2.23 4.52 -6.67
C VAL A 29 3.45 5.16 -7.35
N TYR A 30 4.40 5.59 -6.54
CA TYR A 30 5.66 6.14 -7.02
C TYR A 30 6.57 5.05 -7.62
N ARG A 31 7.01 5.26 -8.87
CA ARG A 31 7.83 4.31 -9.65
C ARG A 31 9.24 4.79 -9.99
N GLY A 32 9.69 5.91 -9.42
CA GLY A 32 10.97 6.53 -9.81
C GLY A 32 12.26 5.76 -9.47
N TYR A 33 12.17 4.57 -8.87
CA TYR A 33 13.32 3.68 -8.64
C TYR A 33 13.45 2.58 -9.70
N GLU A 34 12.55 2.51 -10.68
CA GLU A 34 12.62 1.55 -11.79
C GLU A 34 13.93 1.69 -12.58
N ASP A 35 14.37 2.93 -12.82
CA ASP A 35 15.63 3.23 -13.50
C ASP A 35 16.86 2.67 -12.76
N GLU A 36 16.77 2.41 -11.45
CA GLU A 36 17.89 1.86 -10.69
C GLU A 36 18.15 0.37 -10.97
N PHE A 37 17.12 -0.36 -11.43
CA PHE A 37 17.25 -1.76 -11.84
C PHE A 37 17.87 -1.90 -13.25
N ASP A 38 17.74 -0.88 -14.10
CA ASP A 38 18.34 -0.87 -15.45
C ASP A 38 19.81 -0.37 -15.43
N LYS A 39 20.27 0.18 -14.30
CA LYS A 39 21.66 0.62 -14.16
C LYS A 39 22.60 -0.58 -14.16
N LYS A 40 23.55 -0.57 -15.10
CA LYS A 40 24.69 -1.50 -15.12
C LYS A 40 25.83 -0.93 -14.29
N VAL A 41 26.16 -1.58 -13.18
CA VAL A 41 27.34 -1.23 -12.38
C VAL A 41 28.48 -2.14 -12.81
N ASN A 42 29.53 -1.56 -13.41
CA ASN A 42 30.73 -2.29 -13.86
C ASN A 42 30.44 -3.48 -14.80
N GLY A 43 29.45 -3.35 -15.68
CA GLY A 43 29.09 -4.40 -16.66
C GLY A 43 28.19 -5.50 -16.13
N TYR A 44 27.80 -5.46 -14.85
CA TYR A 44 26.81 -6.35 -14.24
C TYR A 44 25.51 -5.60 -13.97
N GLU A 45 24.39 -6.26 -14.22
CA GLU A 45 23.07 -5.75 -13.85
C GLU A 45 22.97 -5.75 -12.32
N VAL A 46 22.44 -4.65 -11.77
CA VAL A 46 22.07 -4.59 -10.36
C VAL A 46 20.97 -5.63 -10.19
N GLY A 47 21.26 -6.75 -9.53
CA GLY A 47 20.35 -7.90 -9.44
C GLY A 47 19.00 -7.56 -8.80
N ASP A 48 18.22 -8.59 -8.44
CA ASP A 48 16.80 -8.46 -8.06
C ASP A 48 16.48 -7.59 -6.83
N THR A 49 17.48 -7.02 -6.14
CA THR A 49 17.31 -6.16 -4.96
C THR A 49 18.20 -4.91 -5.02
N ILE A 50 17.57 -3.74 -4.88
CA ILE A 50 18.26 -2.46 -4.69
C ILE A 50 18.16 -2.00 -3.22
N THR A 51 19.16 -1.24 -2.76
CA THR A 51 19.14 -0.66 -1.41
C THR A 51 19.04 0.86 -1.48
N ILE A 52 18.01 1.42 -0.86
CA ILE A 52 17.73 2.85 -0.78
C ILE A 52 18.14 3.37 0.61
N ARG A 53 18.79 4.53 0.66
CA ARG A 53 19.20 5.17 1.93
C ARG A 53 18.03 5.93 2.53
N LYS A 54 17.82 5.80 3.85
CA LYS A 54 16.84 6.60 4.58
C LYS A 54 17.41 7.99 4.88
N PRO A 55 16.58 9.05 4.88
CA PRO A 55 17.01 10.38 5.33
C PRO A 55 17.51 10.34 6.78
N THR A 56 18.57 11.10 7.06
CA THR A 56 19.07 11.30 8.42
C THR A 56 18.18 12.29 9.17
N ASP A 57 18.08 12.10 10.49
CA ASP A 57 17.26 12.92 11.38
C ASP A 57 18.13 13.46 12.50
N PHE A 58 17.94 14.73 12.85
CA PHE A 58 18.76 15.45 13.81
C PHE A 58 17.88 16.16 14.82
N THR A 59 18.36 16.27 16.06
CA THR A 59 17.67 17.04 17.09
C THR A 59 18.34 18.39 17.30
N VAL A 60 17.55 19.45 17.44
CA VAL A 60 18.08 20.80 17.69
C VAL A 60 18.34 20.97 19.18
N ARG A 61 19.55 21.43 19.54
CA ARG A 61 19.86 21.85 20.92
C ARG A 61 19.53 23.33 21.11
N ASN A 62 19.03 23.67 22.30
CA ASN A 62 18.76 25.05 22.70
C ASN A 62 19.72 25.54 23.80
N THR A 63 20.89 24.91 23.92
CA THR A 63 21.91 25.23 24.94
C THR A 63 23.18 25.78 24.30
N ILE A 64 23.94 26.58 25.06
CA ILE A 64 25.18 27.22 24.58
C ILE A 64 26.27 26.17 24.31
N THR A 65 26.38 25.14 25.15
CA THR A 65 27.39 24.08 25.04
C THR A 65 27.14 23.16 23.84
N ALA A 66 28.17 22.95 23.02
CA ALA A 66 28.11 22.03 21.90
C ALA A 66 28.02 20.57 22.37
N SER A 67 27.04 19.85 21.84
CA SER A 67 26.90 18.40 22.02
C SER A 67 26.82 17.79 20.61
N PRO A 68 27.90 17.15 20.11
CA PRO A 68 27.88 16.49 18.82
C PRO A 68 26.94 15.28 18.86
N GLN A 69 26.22 15.06 17.75
CA GLN A 69 25.34 13.90 17.54
C GLN A 69 25.96 12.97 16.51
N ASP A 70 25.86 11.67 16.75
CA ASP A 70 26.32 10.66 15.80
C ASP A 70 25.40 10.61 14.57
N VAL A 71 26.00 10.53 13.39
CA VAL A 71 25.27 10.37 12.13
C VAL A 71 25.11 8.88 11.87
N THR A 72 23.90 8.35 12.09
CA THR A 72 23.56 6.96 11.77
C THR A 72 22.65 6.93 10.54
N GLU A 73 23.11 6.26 9.48
CA GLU A 73 22.36 6.08 8.24
C GLU A 73 21.83 4.65 8.13
N ALA A 74 20.51 4.49 8.07
CA ALA A 74 19.87 3.21 7.80
C ALA A 74 19.52 3.04 6.30
N LYS A 75 19.37 1.79 5.86
CA LYS A 75 19.00 1.42 4.49
C LYS A 75 17.70 0.61 4.48
N THR A 76 16.94 0.71 3.40
CA THR A 76 15.79 -0.14 3.09
C THR A 76 16.06 -0.86 1.77
N SER A 77 15.70 -2.14 1.67
CA SER A 77 15.80 -2.91 0.43
C SER A 77 14.47 -2.92 -0.33
N LEU A 78 14.52 -2.72 -1.64
CA LEU A 78 13.42 -2.94 -2.58
C LEU A 78 13.79 -4.14 -3.47
N SER A 79 12.93 -5.14 -3.54
CA SER A 79 13.18 -6.34 -4.34
C SER A 79 12.06 -6.62 -5.34
N VAL A 80 12.42 -7.16 -6.49
CA VAL A 80 11.47 -7.69 -7.48
C VAL A 80 11.16 -9.13 -7.08
N ASN A 81 9.93 -9.36 -6.60
CA ASN A 81 9.54 -10.64 -5.98
C ASN A 81 8.37 -11.36 -6.65
N GLN A 82 7.65 -10.70 -7.57
CA GLN A 82 6.47 -11.25 -8.22
C GLN A 82 6.58 -11.12 -9.73
N ILE A 83 6.18 -12.17 -10.44
CA ILE A 83 6.08 -12.22 -11.89
C ILE A 83 4.66 -12.66 -12.22
N ALA A 84 3.99 -11.92 -13.10
CA ALA A 84 2.69 -12.27 -13.64
C ALA A 84 2.78 -12.33 -15.17
N GLY A 85 2.22 -13.39 -15.76
CA GLY A 85 2.25 -13.60 -17.20
C GLY A 85 1.05 -14.42 -17.66
N VAL A 86 0.68 -14.23 -18.92
CA VAL A 86 -0.34 -15.05 -19.60
C VAL A 86 0.25 -15.54 -20.92
N ASP A 87 0.36 -16.85 -21.06
CA ASP A 87 1.00 -17.48 -22.22
C ASP A 87 -0.02 -17.83 -23.31
N PHE A 88 0.28 -17.43 -24.54
CA PHE A 88 -0.50 -17.81 -25.73
C PHE A 88 0.38 -18.50 -26.76
N LYS A 89 -0.20 -19.47 -27.48
CA LYS A 89 0.40 -20.08 -28.66
C LYS A 89 -0.45 -19.78 -29.89
N PHE A 90 0.19 -19.28 -30.94
CA PHE A 90 -0.45 -19.06 -32.23
C PHE A 90 0.30 -19.83 -33.31
N THR A 91 -0.43 -20.37 -34.28
CA THR A 91 0.20 -20.97 -35.46
C THR A 91 0.56 -19.90 -36.49
N SER A 92 1.59 -20.14 -37.31
CA SER A 92 2.05 -19.17 -38.31
C SER A 92 0.95 -18.74 -39.28
N GLN A 93 0.02 -19.64 -39.61
CA GLN A 93 -1.14 -19.34 -40.47
C GLN A 93 -2.13 -18.37 -39.81
N GLN A 94 -2.36 -18.49 -38.50
CA GLN A 94 -3.26 -17.60 -37.75
C GLN A 94 -2.64 -16.20 -37.59
N LEU A 95 -1.32 -16.12 -37.42
CA LEU A 95 -0.59 -14.85 -37.37
C LEU A 95 -0.57 -14.13 -38.72
N THR A 96 -0.66 -14.83 -39.86
CA THR A 96 -0.67 -14.17 -41.17
C THR A 96 -2.06 -13.69 -41.61
N LEU A 97 -3.15 -14.33 -41.17
CA LEU A 97 -4.49 -13.99 -41.65
C LEU A 97 -5.21 -12.89 -40.87
N ASN A 98 -4.97 -12.72 -39.56
CA ASN A 98 -5.86 -11.91 -38.71
C ASN A 98 -5.18 -11.21 -37.51
N ILE A 99 -4.02 -10.57 -37.70
CA ILE A 99 -3.27 -9.90 -36.60
C ILE A 99 -4.13 -8.85 -35.87
N GLY A 100 -4.89 -8.02 -36.59
CA GLY A 100 -5.70 -6.96 -36.00
C GLY A 100 -6.82 -7.49 -35.09
N GLN A 101 -7.58 -8.48 -35.58
CA GLN A 101 -8.68 -9.10 -34.81
C GLN A 101 -8.17 -9.93 -33.63
N LEU A 102 -6.97 -10.49 -33.75
CA LEU A 102 -6.36 -11.30 -32.71
C LEU A 102 -5.84 -10.45 -31.54
N SER A 103 -5.37 -9.23 -31.83
CA SER A 103 -5.02 -8.25 -30.80
C SER A 103 -6.22 -7.84 -29.95
N GLU A 104 -7.33 -7.45 -30.59
CA GLU A 104 -8.50 -6.99 -29.85
C GLU A 104 -9.22 -8.14 -29.12
N ARG A 105 -9.24 -9.35 -29.69
CA ARG A 105 -9.98 -10.48 -29.12
C ARG A 105 -9.21 -11.28 -28.08
N VAL A 106 -7.89 -11.40 -28.22
CA VAL A 106 -7.09 -12.28 -27.35
C VAL A 106 -6.16 -11.47 -26.45
N ILE A 107 -5.47 -10.48 -27.01
CA ILE A 107 -4.47 -9.71 -26.27
C ILE A 107 -5.15 -8.75 -25.29
N ARG A 108 -6.19 -8.01 -25.70
CA ARG A 108 -6.87 -7.08 -24.78
C ARG A 108 -7.42 -7.77 -23.52
N PRO A 109 -8.19 -8.89 -23.61
CA PRO A 109 -8.65 -9.58 -22.40
C PRO A 109 -7.51 -10.10 -21.52
N ALA A 110 -6.41 -10.57 -22.13
CA ALA A 110 -5.24 -11.03 -21.39
C ALA A 110 -4.59 -9.90 -20.58
N MET A 111 -4.40 -8.73 -21.20
CA MET A 111 -3.82 -7.57 -20.55
C MET A 111 -4.70 -7.05 -19.41
N ILE A 112 -6.03 -7.09 -19.57
CA ILE A 112 -6.97 -6.74 -18.48
C ILE A 112 -6.80 -7.67 -17.28
N GLN A 113 -6.60 -8.97 -17.49
CA GLN A 113 -6.36 -9.91 -16.38
C GLN A 113 -5.03 -9.63 -15.67
N ILE A 114 -3.97 -9.35 -16.43
CA ILE A 114 -2.66 -8.98 -15.85
C ILE A 114 -2.78 -7.65 -15.07
N ALA A 115 -3.46 -6.64 -15.62
CA ALA A 115 -3.71 -5.37 -14.94
C ALA A 115 -4.41 -5.57 -13.59
N ASN A 116 -5.49 -6.36 -13.59
CA ASN A 116 -6.22 -6.69 -12.38
C ASN A 116 -5.35 -7.42 -11.36
N GLN A 117 -4.54 -8.39 -11.78
CA GLN A 117 -3.65 -9.12 -10.88
C GLN A 117 -2.60 -8.18 -10.25
N ILE A 118 -2.03 -7.26 -11.04
CA ILE A 118 -1.09 -6.25 -10.53
C ILE A 118 -1.77 -5.36 -9.49
N ASP A 119 -2.96 -4.85 -9.77
CA ASP A 119 -3.71 -4.01 -8.83
C ASP A 119 -4.05 -4.77 -7.54
N VAL A 120 -4.48 -6.04 -7.62
CA VAL A 120 -4.73 -6.90 -6.45
C VAL A 120 -3.45 -7.09 -5.62
N SER A 121 -2.31 -7.37 -6.27
CA SER A 121 -1.02 -7.52 -5.60
C SER A 121 -0.60 -6.23 -4.88
N VAL A 122 -0.69 -5.08 -5.54
CA VAL A 122 -0.36 -3.78 -4.93
C VAL A 122 -1.31 -3.47 -3.77
N MET A 123 -2.61 -3.67 -3.96
CA MET A 123 -3.59 -3.45 -2.90
C MET A 123 -3.34 -4.36 -1.72
N SER A 124 -2.91 -5.61 -1.92
CA SER A 124 -2.67 -6.58 -0.84
C SER A 124 -1.60 -6.14 0.18
N LEU A 125 -0.72 -5.20 -0.21
CA LEU A 125 0.30 -4.60 0.67
C LEU A 125 -0.29 -3.74 1.79
N PHE A 126 -1.60 -3.44 1.78
CA PHE A 126 -2.25 -2.69 2.86
C PHE A 126 -2.04 -3.32 4.25
N LYS A 127 -1.85 -4.64 4.31
CA LYS A 127 -1.60 -5.40 5.55
C LYS A 127 -0.26 -5.05 6.21
N ASP A 128 0.64 -4.40 5.49
CA ASP A 128 1.93 -3.95 6.03
C ASP A 128 1.88 -2.53 6.60
N ILE A 129 0.74 -1.83 6.41
CA ILE A 129 0.57 -0.44 6.84
C ILE A 129 -0.07 -0.44 8.24
N PRO A 130 0.60 0.12 9.27
CA PRO A 130 0.05 0.16 10.63
C PRO A 130 -1.04 1.20 10.84
N GLN A 131 -1.16 2.17 9.93
CA GLN A 131 -2.09 3.27 10.06
C GLN A 131 -3.48 2.84 9.63
N TRP A 132 -4.42 2.84 10.58
CA TRP A 132 -5.81 2.49 10.33
C TRP A 132 -6.76 3.43 11.07
N VAL A 133 -7.82 3.85 10.40
CA VAL A 133 -8.87 4.69 10.97
C VAL A 133 -10.25 4.18 10.57
N GLY A 134 -11.23 4.37 11.45
CA GLY A 134 -12.62 4.02 11.17
C GLY A 134 -13.19 3.01 12.16
N THR A 135 -14.24 2.31 11.74
CA THR A 135 -14.89 1.26 12.51
C THR A 135 -15.18 0.09 11.57
N PRO A 136 -14.75 -1.15 11.88
CA PRO A 136 -14.96 -2.28 10.98
C PRO A 136 -16.45 -2.49 10.73
N GLY A 137 -16.82 -2.84 9.50
CA GLY A 137 -18.21 -3.06 9.09
C GLY A 137 -19.04 -1.80 8.87
N THR A 138 -18.48 -0.60 9.06
CA THR A 138 -19.16 0.67 8.73
C THR A 138 -18.70 1.18 7.36
N VAL A 139 -19.65 1.36 6.44
CA VAL A 139 -19.41 1.93 5.10
C VAL A 139 -19.03 3.42 5.22
N LEU A 140 -18.08 3.86 4.40
CA LEU A 140 -17.63 5.25 4.34
C LEU A 140 -18.64 6.12 3.57
N SER A 141 -19.67 6.60 4.26
CA SER A 141 -20.76 7.38 3.66
C SER A 141 -20.68 8.89 3.89
N THR A 142 -19.78 9.36 4.75
CA THR A 142 -19.73 10.77 5.17
C THR A 142 -18.37 11.41 4.94
N PHE A 143 -18.37 12.72 4.66
CA PHE A 143 -17.13 13.51 4.61
C PHE A 143 -16.35 13.45 5.93
N ALA A 144 -17.03 13.41 7.07
CA ALA A 144 -16.37 13.26 8.37
C ALA A 144 -15.62 11.93 8.51
N GLY A 145 -16.17 10.84 7.97
CA GLY A 145 -15.48 9.56 7.89
C GLY A 145 -14.24 9.65 6.99
N PHE A 146 -14.39 10.29 5.83
CA PHE A 146 -13.30 10.50 4.87
C PHE A 146 -12.15 11.34 5.46
N ALA A 147 -12.50 12.44 6.12
CA ALA A 147 -11.54 13.38 6.71
C ALA A 147 -10.70 12.77 7.85
N LYS A 148 -11.14 11.66 8.46
CA LYS A 148 -10.32 10.93 9.45
C LYS A 148 -9.04 10.39 8.81
N GLY A 149 -9.12 9.91 7.56
CA GLY A 149 -7.94 9.41 6.83
C GLY A 149 -6.93 10.52 6.58
N THR A 150 -7.38 11.66 6.06
CA THR A 150 -6.51 12.81 5.79
C THR A 150 -5.94 13.42 7.07
N THR A 151 -6.77 13.55 8.12
CA THR A 151 -6.32 14.03 9.45
C THR A 151 -5.23 13.14 10.01
N ASN A 152 -5.34 11.82 9.85
CA ASN A 152 -4.34 10.86 10.34
C ASN A 152 -2.98 11.02 9.64
N LEU A 153 -2.99 11.41 8.35
CA LEU A 153 -1.78 11.74 7.58
C LEU A 153 -1.23 13.12 7.97
N ASP A 154 -2.09 14.12 8.14
CA ASP A 154 -1.70 15.47 8.54
C ASP A 154 -1.05 15.50 9.93
N GLN A 155 -1.61 14.76 10.90
CA GLN A 155 -1.04 14.61 12.24
C GLN A 155 0.38 14.01 12.23
N ARG A 156 0.73 13.27 11.17
CA ARG A 156 2.05 12.66 10.97
C ARG A 156 2.93 13.44 10.01
N SER A 157 2.55 14.68 9.69
CA SER A 157 3.33 15.60 8.83
C SER A 157 3.60 15.05 7.42
N VAL A 158 2.72 14.19 6.91
CA VAL A 158 2.78 13.74 5.51
C VAL A 158 2.38 14.92 4.62
N PRO A 159 3.08 15.20 3.50
CA PRO A 159 2.69 16.26 2.57
C PRO A 159 1.23 16.09 2.08
N GLN A 160 0.55 17.21 1.83
CA GLN A 160 -0.83 17.20 1.33
C GLN A 160 -0.91 16.97 -0.19
N ASN A 161 0.18 17.24 -0.91
CA ASN A 161 0.26 17.04 -2.34
C ASN A 161 0.30 15.54 -2.67
N ASP A 162 -0.27 15.19 -3.83
CA ASP A 162 -0.24 13.85 -4.43
C ASP A 162 -0.85 12.73 -3.57
N ARG A 163 -1.78 13.08 -2.69
CA ARG A 163 -2.59 12.09 -1.97
C ARG A 163 -3.65 11.51 -2.90
N SER A 164 -3.71 10.19 -2.95
CA SER A 164 -4.75 9.43 -3.64
C SER A 164 -5.49 8.51 -2.68
N MET A 165 -6.78 8.30 -2.94
CA MET A 165 -7.60 7.34 -2.21
C MET A 165 -8.25 6.38 -3.20
N VAL A 166 -8.20 5.09 -2.88
CA VAL A 166 -8.95 4.06 -3.58
C VAL A 166 -10.10 3.61 -2.70
N LEU A 167 -11.31 3.66 -3.23
CA LEU A 167 -12.55 3.30 -2.55
C LEU A 167 -13.14 2.04 -3.16
N ALA A 168 -13.72 1.18 -2.31
CA ALA A 168 -14.58 0.11 -2.75
C ALA A 168 -15.87 0.68 -3.38
N PRO A 169 -16.56 -0.04 -4.27
CA PRO A 169 -17.73 0.50 -4.96
C PRO A 169 -18.85 0.97 -4.02
N ALA A 170 -19.09 0.22 -2.94
CA ALA A 170 -20.10 0.59 -1.94
C ALA A 170 -19.79 1.93 -1.26
N ASP A 171 -18.53 2.15 -0.88
CA ASP A 171 -18.06 3.38 -0.26
C ASP A 171 -18.07 4.56 -1.26
N TYR A 172 -17.65 4.30 -2.49
CA TYR A 172 -17.61 5.31 -3.56
C TYR A 172 -19.00 5.89 -3.85
N TRP A 173 -20.00 5.02 -4.06
CA TRP A 173 -21.37 5.46 -4.33
C TRP A 173 -22.05 6.06 -3.10
N ALA A 174 -21.75 5.57 -1.90
CA ALA A 174 -22.25 6.18 -0.66
C ALA A 174 -21.72 7.63 -0.48
N LEU A 175 -20.44 7.84 -0.75
CA LEU A 175 -19.81 9.16 -0.72
C LEU A 175 -20.37 10.07 -1.81
N ALA A 176 -20.55 9.56 -3.03
CA ALA A 176 -21.18 10.30 -4.12
C ALA A 176 -22.61 10.75 -3.77
N GLY A 177 -23.42 9.85 -3.20
CA GLY A 177 -24.77 10.15 -2.75
C GLY A 177 -24.81 11.26 -1.70
N ASN A 178 -23.93 11.20 -0.70
CA ASN A 178 -23.84 12.23 0.32
C ASN A 178 -23.45 13.61 -0.25
N GLN A 179 -22.56 13.66 -1.24
CA GLN A 179 -22.17 14.92 -1.89
C GLN A 179 -23.31 15.60 -2.64
N THR A 180 -24.28 14.85 -3.16
CA THR A 180 -25.47 15.44 -3.82
C THR A 180 -26.41 16.15 -2.84
N THR A 181 -26.32 15.86 -1.54
CA THR A 181 -27.11 16.54 -0.49
C THR A 181 -26.50 17.88 -0.05
N LEU A 182 -25.25 18.16 -0.44
CA LEU A 182 -24.63 19.44 -0.16
C LEU A 182 -25.29 20.52 -1.03
N PHE A 183 -25.80 21.58 -0.41
CA PHE A 183 -26.50 22.72 -1.04
C PHE A 183 -25.58 23.61 -1.90
N GLN A 184 -24.72 23.03 -2.73
CA GLN A 184 -23.85 23.72 -3.66
C GLN A 184 -24.09 23.19 -5.09
N PRO A 185 -24.97 23.81 -5.89
CA PRO A 185 -25.46 23.24 -7.15
C PRO A 185 -24.37 23.01 -8.21
N GLN A 186 -23.22 23.68 -8.13
CA GLN A 186 -22.11 23.48 -9.08
C GLN A 186 -21.23 22.27 -8.77
N ILE A 187 -21.11 21.86 -7.50
CA ILE A 187 -20.30 20.69 -7.10
C ILE A 187 -21.12 19.41 -7.25
N GLY A 188 -22.40 19.44 -6.82
CA GLY A 188 -23.30 18.30 -6.95
C GLY A 188 -23.65 17.94 -8.39
N GLN A 189 -23.62 18.90 -9.33
CA GLN A 189 -23.98 18.65 -10.73
C GLN A 189 -23.00 17.70 -11.44
N ASN A 190 -21.70 17.77 -11.16
CA ASN A 190 -20.71 16.85 -11.75
C ASN A 190 -20.77 15.46 -11.13
N ALA A 191 -20.92 15.36 -9.80
CA ALA A 191 -21.10 14.09 -9.12
C ALA A 191 -22.39 13.38 -9.57
N TYR A 192 -23.49 14.13 -9.73
CA TYR A 192 -24.78 13.61 -10.15
C TYR A 192 -24.84 13.26 -11.65
N ARG A 193 -24.22 14.06 -12.54
CA ARG A 193 -24.28 13.84 -14.00
C ARG A 193 -23.22 12.87 -14.53
N ASN A 194 -22.00 12.92 -13.99
CA ASN A 194 -20.88 12.11 -14.50
C ASN A 194 -20.61 10.87 -13.63
N GLY A 195 -21.27 10.73 -12.47
CA GLY A 195 -21.06 9.61 -11.55
C GLY A 195 -19.64 9.55 -10.98
N LYS A 196 -18.87 10.63 -11.08
CA LYS A 196 -17.49 10.72 -10.60
C LYS A 196 -17.42 11.58 -9.34
N VAL A 197 -16.97 10.99 -8.25
CA VAL A 197 -16.49 11.69 -7.06
C VAL A 197 -15.14 12.32 -7.43
N GLY A 198 -15.11 13.63 -7.63
CA GLY A 198 -13.87 14.35 -7.93
C GLY A 198 -12.90 14.40 -6.74
N LYS A 199 -11.92 15.31 -6.79
CA LYS A 199 -11.03 15.56 -5.65
C LYS A 199 -11.84 16.04 -4.43
N VAL A 200 -11.71 15.33 -3.32
CA VAL A 200 -12.36 15.67 -2.05
C VAL A 200 -11.27 15.95 -1.02
N GLY A 201 -11.28 17.15 -0.43
CA GLY A 201 -10.30 17.51 0.60
C GLY A 201 -8.85 17.46 0.14
N GLY A 202 -8.58 17.74 -1.15
CA GLY A 202 -7.23 17.71 -1.72
C GLY A 202 -6.72 16.32 -2.14
N VAL A 203 -7.54 15.28 -2.00
CA VAL A 203 -7.18 13.88 -2.35
C VAL A 203 -7.91 13.45 -3.62
N GLU A 204 -7.21 12.79 -4.55
CA GLU A 204 -7.80 12.19 -5.75
C GLU A 204 -8.53 10.90 -5.39
N ASN A 205 -9.81 10.77 -5.77
CA ASN A 205 -10.62 9.60 -5.44
C ASN A 205 -10.78 8.69 -6.64
N MET A 206 -10.33 7.46 -6.49
CA MET A 206 -10.48 6.40 -7.48
C MET A 206 -11.38 5.30 -6.93
N MET A 207 -12.15 4.67 -7.81
CA MET A 207 -12.94 3.50 -7.46
C MET A 207 -12.22 2.25 -7.96
N SER A 208 -12.12 1.23 -7.12
CA SER A 208 -11.69 -0.10 -7.56
C SER A 208 -12.57 -1.20 -6.99
N GLN A 209 -12.95 -2.13 -7.86
CA GLN A 209 -13.71 -3.33 -7.50
C GLN A 209 -12.84 -4.38 -6.81
N ASN A 210 -11.51 -4.27 -6.94
CA ASN A 210 -10.53 -5.22 -6.41
C ASN A 210 -10.08 -4.90 -4.98
N ALA A 211 -10.74 -3.95 -4.31
CA ALA A 211 -10.43 -3.56 -2.94
C ALA A 211 -10.51 -4.78 -2.00
N PRO A 212 -9.41 -5.19 -1.34
CA PRO A 212 -9.38 -6.41 -0.55
C PRO A 212 -10.17 -6.25 0.76
N VAL A 213 -10.89 -7.30 1.14
CA VAL A 213 -11.55 -7.38 2.46
C VAL A 213 -10.59 -8.01 3.46
N PHE A 214 -10.43 -7.35 4.62
CA PHE A 214 -9.65 -7.88 5.72
C PHE A 214 -10.54 -8.56 6.76
N THR A 215 -10.17 -9.77 7.18
CA THR A 215 -10.82 -10.50 8.27
C THR A 215 -9.86 -10.60 9.43
N VAL A 216 -10.23 -9.99 10.56
CA VAL A 216 -9.43 -10.01 11.79
C VAL A 216 -9.32 -11.41 12.39
N GLY A 217 -8.23 -11.69 13.09
CA GLY A 217 -8.07 -12.92 13.87
C GLY A 217 -9.07 -13.02 15.04
N PRO A 218 -9.27 -14.22 15.63
CA PRO A 218 -9.99 -14.37 16.89
C PRO A 218 -9.11 -13.85 18.04
N LEU A 219 -9.16 -12.54 18.28
CA LEU A 219 -8.40 -11.74 19.26
C LEU A 219 -8.83 -11.98 20.73
N GLY A 220 -9.01 -13.24 21.13
CA GLY A 220 -9.52 -13.58 22.47
C GLY A 220 -8.48 -13.46 23.60
N GLY A 221 -8.91 -12.97 24.77
CA GLY A 221 -8.12 -12.87 26.00
C GLY A 221 -7.79 -11.43 26.40
N THR A 222 -6.88 -11.28 27.36
CA THR A 222 -6.37 -9.98 27.85
C THR A 222 -4.86 -9.97 27.66
N PRO A 223 -4.38 -9.81 26.41
CA PRO A 223 -2.97 -9.97 26.15
C PRO A 223 -2.14 -8.84 26.78
N ALA A 224 -1.06 -9.21 27.46
CA ALA A 224 -0.12 -8.27 28.04
C ALA A 224 1.28 -8.49 27.45
N VAL A 225 2.14 -7.46 27.54
CA VAL A 225 3.54 -7.58 27.15
C VAL A 225 4.24 -8.46 28.19
N ASN A 226 4.84 -9.56 27.74
CA ASN A 226 5.50 -10.50 28.64
C ASN A 226 6.92 -10.00 28.96
N GLY A 227 7.05 -9.30 30.08
CA GLY A 227 8.32 -8.81 30.61
C GLY A 227 8.68 -7.39 30.16
N ALA A 228 9.38 -6.67 31.04
CA ALA A 228 9.66 -5.23 30.88
C ALA A 228 10.84 -4.88 29.94
N ALA A 229 11.62 -5.87 29.48
CA ALA A 229 12.89 -5.66 28.77
C ALA A 229 12.80 -5.92 27.26
N GLN A 230 11.80 -5.33 26.58
CA GLN A 230 11.62 -5.41 25.13
C GLN A 230 11.83 -4.05 24.45
N ASN A 231 12.71 -3.22 25.01
CA ASN A 231 13.07 -1.91 24.49
C ASN A 231 13.80 -2.04 23.16
N THR A 232 13.49 -1.14 22.22
CA THR A 232 14.20 -1.02 20.95
C THR A 232 14.96 0.28 20.86
N THR A 233 16.13 0.20 20.25
CA THR A 233 16.94 1.35 19.83
C THR A 233 16.97 1.40 18.31
N TYR A 234 17.25 2.59 17.76
CA TYR A 234 17.35 2.81 16.33
C TYR A 234 18.29 1.80 15.64
N ASP A 235 19.40 1.46 16.30
CA ASP A 235 20.43 0.54 15.81
C ASP A 235 19.91 -0.91 15.69
N THR A 236 19.03 -1.33 16.60
CA THR A 236 18.42 -2.67 16.58
C THR A 236 17.28 -2.84 15.58
N THR A 237 16.63 -1.75 15.13
CA THR A 237 15.41 -1.79 14.30
C THR A 237 15.59 -1.23 12.90
N GLY A 238 16.81 -1.22 12.34
CA GLY A 238 17.08 -0.75 10.97
C GLY A 238 16.09 -1.29 9.91
N ALA A 239 15.48 -2.46 10.17
CA ALA A 239 14.46 -3.13 9.37
C ALA A 239 12.99 -2.67 9.55
N ASN A 240 12.69 -1.67 10.39
CA ASN A 240 11.30 -1.24 10.72
C ASN A 240 10.40 -2.34 11.31
N THR A 241 10.99 -3.43 11.82
CA THR A 241 10.26 -4.58 12.40
C THR A 241 10.88 -4.98 13.74
N GLN A 242 10.06 -5.42 14.67
CA GLN A 242 10.48 -5.94 15.98
C GLN A 242 9.66 -7.18 16.34
N THR A 243 10.29 -8.14 17.02
CA THR A 243 9.59 -9.24 17.70
C THR A 243 9.10 -8.76 19.06
N LEU A 244 7.78 -8.85 19.29
CA LEU A 244 7.14 -8.54 20.57
C LEU A 244 6.56 -9.82 21.17
N ILE A 245 6.98 -10.16 22.38
CA ILE A 245 6.48 -11.31 23.14
C ILE A 245 5.31 -10.84 24.02
N THR A 246 4.17 -11.52 23.87
CA THR A 246 2.95 -11.26 24.64
C THR A 246 2.45 -12.53 25.32
N ASP A 247 1.76 -12.39 26.46
CA ASP A 247 1.09 -13.46 27.20
C ASP A 247 -0.42 -13.14 27.36
N GLY A 248 -1.17 -13.92 28.15
CA GLY A 248 -2.56 -13.58 28.50
C GLY A 248 -3.64 -13.86 27.43
N TRP A 249 -3.28 -14.52 26.33
CA TRP A 249 -4.22 -14.95 25.29
C TRP A 249 -5.10 -16.14 25.74
N THR A 250 -6.38 -16.18 25.34
CA THR A 250 -7.22 -17.35 25.62
C THR A 250 -6.71 -18.60 24.90
N ALA A 251 -7.00 -19.79 25.43
CA ALA A 251 -6.43 -21.05 24.94
C ALA A 251 -7.13 -21.66 23.69
N ALA A 252 -8.27 -21.11 23.23
CA ALA A 252 -9.26 -21.85 22.45
C ALA A 252 -9.11 -21.90 20.89
N ALA A 253 -8.25 -21.11 20.25
CA ALA A 253 -8.05 -21.13 18.77
C ALA A 253 -6.57 -21.21 18.30
N ALA A 254 -6.34 -21.74 17.10
CA ALA A 254 -5.00 -22.05 16.59
C ALA A 254 -4.24 -20.86 15.96
N ALA A 255 -4.96 -19.89 15.39
CA ALA A 255 -4.42 -18.62 14.89
C ALA A 255 -5.04 -17.47 15.70
N ARG A 256 -4.21 -16.66 16.37
CA ARG A 256 -4.65 -15.60 17.29
C ARG A 256 -4.68 -14.24 16.61
N VAL A 257 -3.51 -13.86 16.12
CA VAL A 257 -3.24 -12.62 15.42
C VAL A 257 -2.89 -13.02 14.00
N VAL A 258 -3.60 -12.47 13.02
CA VAL A 258 -3.36 -12.68 11.59
C VAL A 258 -2.45 -11.55 11.08
N ALA A 259 -1.64 -11.84 10.06
CA ALA A 259 -0.85 -10.79 9.40
C ALA A 259 -1.78 -9.68 8.87
N GLY A 260 -1.52 -8.43 9.26
CA GLY A 260 -2.38 -7.28 8.99
C GLY A 260 -3.24 -6.82 10.16
N ASP A 261 -3.32 -7.57 11.26
CA ASP A 261 -4.03 -7.11 12.46
C ASP A 261 -3.31 -5.89 13.06
N VAL A 262 -4.06 -4.81 13.26
CA VAL A 262 -3.57 -3.55 13.86
C VAL A 262 -3.91 -3.52 15.35
N PHE A 263 -2.92 -3.18 16.18
CA PHE A 263 -3.07 -3.07 17.62
C PHE A 263 -2.37 -1.83 18.17
N THR A 264 -2.74 -1.44 19.39
CA THR A 264 -2.12 -0.32 20.13
C THR A 264 -1.60 -0.84 21.47
N ILE A 265 -0.51 -0.26 21.96
CA ILE A 265 0.02 -0.56 23.30
C ILE A 265 -0.36 0.57 24.24
N ALA A 266 -0.96 0.23 25.38
CA ALA A 266 -1.35 1.22 26.38
C ALA A 266 -0.14 2.03 26.86
N GLY A 267 -0.28 3.36 26.94
CA GLY A 267 0.79 4.27 27.36
C GLY A 267 1.82 4.61 26.28
N VAL A 268 1.76 3.99 25.10
CA VAL A 268 2.64 4.32 23.96
C VAL A 268 1.91 5.26 23.02
N TYR A 269 2.25 6.55 23.11
CA TYR A 269 1.68 7.60 22.26
C TYR A 269 2.47 7.75 20.96
N ASP A 270 1.79 8.17 19.89
CA ASP A 270 2.48 8.51 18.66
C ASP A 270 3.20 9.86 18.81
N VAL A 271 4.16 10.11 17.93
CA VAL A 271 5.06 11.27 18.04
C VAL A 271 5.10 11.98 16.69
N ASN A 272 5.08 13.30 16.71
CA ASN A 272 5.33 14.06 15.49
C ASN A 272 6.78 13.82 15.03
N PRO A 273 7.01 13.39 13.78
CA PRO A 273 8.34 13.03 13.31
C PRO A 273 9.31 14.21 13.29
N VAL A 274 8.84 15.45 13.18
CA VAL A 274 9.70 16.65 13.13
C VAL A 274 9.88 17.25 14.53
N THR A 275 8.79 17.54 15.23
CA THR A 275 8.85 18.28 16.50
C THR A 275 9.16 17.39 17.71
N LYS A 276 9.08 16.06 17.56
CA LYS A 276 9.20 15.07 18.64
C LYS A 276 8.16 15.23 19.76
N ALA A 277 7.13 16.04 19.54
CA ALA A 277 6.05 16.21 20.49
C ALA A 277 5.14 14.97 20.51
N THR A 278 4.72 14.56 21.70
CA THR A 278 3.76 13.47 21.89
C THR A 278 2.39 13.90 21.38
N LEU A 279 1.79 13.09 20.51
CA LEU A 279 0.45 13.26 20.01
C LEU A 279 -0.57 12.66 21.01
N PRO A 280 -1.82 13.15 21.06
CA PRO A 280 -2.80 12.75 22.06
C PRO A 280 -3.40 11.35 21.82
N PHE A 281 -2.89 10.58 20.86
CA PHE A 281 -3.40 9.27 20.49
C PHE A 281 -2.31 8.20 20.56
N LEU A 282 -2.73 6.95 20.81
CA LEU A 282 -1.83 5.81 20.91
C LEU A 282 -1.22 5.46 19.55
N LYS A 283 0.03 4.99 19.58
CA LYS A 283 0.73 4.51 18.40
C LYS A 283 0.12 3.18 17.93
N GLN A 284 -0.14 3.08 16.64
CA GLN A 284 -0.65 1.87 16.00
C GLN A 284 0.52 1.04 15.46
N PHE A 285 0.40 -0.28 15.61
CA PHE A 285 1.34 -1.28 15.12
C PHE A 285 0.58 -2.34 14.34
N VAL A 286 1.24 -2.96 13.37
CA VAL A 286 0.66 -4.05 12.58
C VAL A 286 1.45 -5.34 12.77
N SER A 287 0.74 -6.46 12.88
CA SER A 287 1.37 -7.76 12.89
C SER A 287 1.82 -8.15 11.48
N ARG A 288 3.12 -8.40 11.30
CA ARG A 288 3.71 -8.83 10.01
C ARG A 288 3.47 -10.30 9.71
N GLN A 289 3.15 -11.10 10.72
CA GLN A 289 3.01 -12.54 10.59
C GLN A 289 1.82 -13.05 11.41
N THR A 290 1.23 -14.15 10.94
CA THR A 290 0.18 -14.84 11.69
C THR A 290 0.80 -15.58 12.87
N VAL A 291 0.46 -15.17 14.09
CA VAL A 291 0.94 -15.80 15.31
C VAL A 291 0.06 -17.01 15.63
N ARG A 292 0.71 -18.18 15.63
CA ARG A 292 0.12 -19.47 16.04
C ARG A 292 0.72 -19.89 17.38
N ARG A 293 -0.03 -20.68 18.15
CA ARG A 293 0.54 -21.31 19.35
C ARG A 293 1.70 -22.22 18.94
N MET A 294 2.85 -22.08 19.60
CA MET A 294 3.93 -23.05 19.55
C MET A 294 3.45 -24.31 20.30
N VAL A 295 2.96 -25.31 19.56
CA VAL A 295 2.71 -26.64 20.13
C VAL A 295 4.07 -27.32 20.15
N TRP A 296 4.69 -27.39 21.34
CA TRP A 296 5.84 -28.26 21.53
C TRP A 296 5.36 -29.68 21.25
N ALA A 297 5.91 -30.31 20.20
CA ALA A 297 5.76 -31.74 19.99
C ALA A 297 6.52 -32.42 21.15
N THR A 298 5.77 -32.96 22.10
CA THR A 298 6.27 -33.98 23.03
C THR A 298 6.41 -35.30 22.31
#